data_AF-A0A3D9ZUI0-F1
#
_entry.id   AF-A0A3D9ZUI0-F1
#
_cell.length_a   1.000
_cell.length_b   1.000
_cell.length_c   1.000
_cell.angle_alpha   90.00
_cell.angle_beta   90.00
_cell.angle_gamma   90.00
#
_symmetry.space_group_name_H-M   'P 1'
#
loop_
_entity.id
_entity.type
_entity.pdbx_description
1 polymer ?
#
loop_
_entity_poly.entity_id
_entity_poly.type
_entity_poly.pdbx_seq_one_letter_code
_entity_poly.pdbx_strand_id
1 'polypeptide(L)'
;MSGFEVQIGQLRNAAKAAGSAADQAKAVNPGTGLDAIATALPGGVAAMRAPTLASTFNERGQGWAGEIEQWSKSVTSNANAYAENEDAAKKAFGG
;
A
#
# COMPACT_ATOMS: atom_id res chain seq x y z
N MET A 1 -17.55 27.81 -4.36
CA MET A 1 -16.27 27.08 -4.53
C MET A 1 -16.48 25.61 -4.13
N SER A 2 -17.02 24.76 -5.01
CA SER A 2 -17.32 23.33 -4.70
C SER A 2 -16.43 22.33 -5.44
N GLY A 3 -15.57 22.79 -6.36
CA GLY A 3 -14.72 21.90 -7.18
C GLY A 3 -13.67 21.16 -6.35
N PHE A 4 -12.98 21.88 -5.46
CA PHE A 4 -11.88 21.32 -4.67
C PHE A 4 -12.33 20.33 -3.59
N GLU A 5 -13.50 20.53 -2.99
CA GLU A 5 -14.07 19.60 -2.01
C GLU A 5 -14.34 18.20 -2.60
N VAL A 6 -14.80 18.13 -3.87
CA VAL A 6 -14.95 16.86 -4.61
C VAL A 6 -13.59 16.19 -4.81
N GLN A 7 -12.56 16.96 -5.18
CA GLN A 7 -11.22 16.44 -5.45
C GLN A 7 -10.53 15.98 -4.16
N ILE A 8 -10.71 16.69 -3.04
CA ILE A 8 -10.29 16.26 -1.69
C ILE A 8 -10.99 14.94 -1.32
N GLY A 9 -12.28 14.81 -1.60
CA GLY A 9 -13.03 13.57 -1.42
C GLY A 9 -12.44 12.40 -2.22
N GLN A 10 -12.07 12.63 -3.48
CA GLN A 10 -11.41 11.64 -4.32
C GLN A 10 -10.04 11.22 -3.78
N LEU A 11 -9.23 12.18 -3.30
CA LEU A 11 -7.94 11.89 -2.66
C LEU A 11 -8.12 11.01 -1.41
N ARG A 12 -9.11 11.32 -0.55
CA ARG A 12 -9.41 10.52 0.65
C ARG A 12 -9.84 9.10 0.28
N ASN A 13 -10.67 8.94 -0.74
CA ASN A 13 -11.10 7.62 -1.21
C ASN A 13 -9.92 6.82 -1.77
N ALA A 14 -9.05 7.46 -2.56
CA ALA A 14 -7.85 6.83 -3.10
C ALA A 14 -6.90 6.39 -1.98
N ALA A 15 -6.66 7.25 -0.99
CA ALA A 15 -5.85 6.91 0.18
C ALA A 15 -6.42 5.70 0.95
N LYS A 16 -7.74 5.67 1.17
CA LYS A 16 -8.40 4.55 1.84
C LYS A 16 -8.27 3.24 1.06
N ALA A 17 -8.46 3.29 -0.26
CA ALA A 17 -8.32 2.12 -1.12
C ALA A 17 -6.89 1.56 -1.08
N ALA A 18 -5.87 2.43 -1.14
CA ALA A 18 -4.49 2.00 -0.98
C ALA A 18 -4.18 1.45 0.41
N GLY A 19 -4.65 2.08 1.48
CA GLY A 19 -4.48 1.56 2.83
C GLY A 19 -5.04 0.14 2.94
N SER A 20 -6.25 -0.08 2.42
CA SER A 20 -6.85 -1.42 2.39
C SER A 20 -6.05 -2.42 1.54
N ALA A 21 -5.53 -2.00 0.38
CA ALA A 21 -4.70 -2.85 -0.46
C ALA A 21 -3.38 -3.23 0.25
N ALA A 22 -2.74 -2.29 0.95
CA ALA A 22 -1.56 -2.54 1.76
C ALA A 22 -1.86 -3.53 2.90
N ASP A 23 -2.97 -3.38 3.61
CA ASP A 23 -3.35 -4.29 4.69
C ASP A 23 -3.61 -5.72 4.17
N GLN A 24 -4.31 -5.84 3.04
CA GLN A 24 -4.52 -7.13 2.37
C GLN A 24 -3.21 -7.76 1.91
N ALA A 25 -2.28 -6.94 1.40
CA ALA A 25 -0.96 -7.38 0.97
C ALA A 25 -0.09 -7.89 2.12
N LYS A 26 -0.14 -7.24 3.29
CA LYS A 26 0.57 -7.68 4.50
C LYS A 26 0.05 -9.00 5.04
N ALA A 27 -1.22 -9.29 4.83
CA ALA A 27 -1.85 -10.51 5.30
C ALA A 27 -1.44 -11.76 4.52
N VAL A 28 -0.77 -11.61 3.36
CA VAL A 28 -0.32 -12.73 2.54
C VAL A 28 1.20 -12.90 2.61
N ASN A 29 1.64 -14.16 2.60
CA ASN A 29 3.04 -14.55 2.45
C ASN A 29 3.19 -15.29 1.12
N PRO A 30 3.52 -14.59 0.02
CA PRO A 30 3.53 -15.20 -1.32
C PRO A 30 4.59 -16.31 -1.48
N GLY A 31 5.56 -16.39 -0.57
CA GLY A 31 6.51 -17.49 -0.50
C GLY A 31 5.95 -18.79 0.11
N THR A 32 4.74 -18.77 0.69
CA THR A 32 4.11 -19.97 1.26
C THR A 32 3.86 -21.02 0.18
N GLY A 33 4.20 -22.28 0.46
CA GLY A 33 4.03 -23.41 -0.45
C GLY A 33 5.27 -23.70 -1.32
N LEU A 34 6.25 -22.81 -1.37
CA LEU A 34 7.51 -23.07 -2.07
C LEU A 34 8.40 -24.08 -1.33
N ASP A 35 8.18 -24.28 -0.03
CA ASP A 35 8.76 -25.36 0.76
C ASP A 35 8.39 -26.76 0.23
N ALA A 36 7.22 -26.90 -0.42
CA ALA A 36 6.82 -28.15 -1.08
C ALA A 36 7.75 -28.55 -2.25
N ILE A 37 8.51 -27.59 -2.82
CA ILE A 37 9.52 -27.90 -3.83
C ILE A 37 10.66 -28.71 -3.21
N ALA A 38 11.04 -28.38 -1.97
CA ALA A 38 12.11 -29.08 -1.26
C ALA A 38 11.73 -30.53 -0.92
N THR A 39 10.45 -30.79 -0.67
CA THR A 39 9.94 -32.15 -0.39
C THR A 39 9.72 -32.97 -1.66
N ALA A 40 9.35 -32.34 -2.78
CA ALA A 40 9.09 -33.03 -4.05
C ALA A 40 10.38 -33.46 -4.78
N LEU A 41 11.49 -32.71 -4.64
CA LEU A 41 12.76 -33.00 -5.31
C LEU A 41 13.95 -32.95 -4.34
N PRO A 42 14.05 -33.88 -3.37
CA PRO A 42 15.11 -33.87 -2.38
C PRO A 42 16.50 -33.93 -3.02
N GLY A 43 17.41 -33.06 -2.56
CA GLY A 43 18.80 -32.98 -3.07
C GLY A 43 18.95 -32.32 -4.44
N GLY A 44 17.85 -31.93 -5.10
CA GLY A 44 17.90 -31.17 -6.35
C GLY A 44 18.29 -29.71 -6.14
N VAL A 45 18.88 -29.08 -7.17
CA VAL A 45 19.20 -27.64 -7.16
C VAL A 45 17.94 -26.79 -6.89
N ALA A 46 16.77 -27.23 -7.39
CA ALA A 46 15.49 -26.57 -7.12
C ALA A 46 15.15 -26.55 -5.63
N ALA A 47 15.33 -27.68 -4.93
CA ALA A 47 15.12 -27.77 -3.48
C ALA A 47 16.06 -26.84 -2.70
N MET A 48 17.32 -26.70 -3.14
CA MET A 48 18.28 -25.79 -2.52
C MET A 48 17.93 -24.31 -2.70
N ARG A 49 17.26 -23.94 -3.79
CA ARG A 49 16.92 -22.54 -4.12
C ARG A 49 15.54 -22.12 -3.62
N ALA A 50 14.65 -23.07 -3.35
CA ALA A 50 13.28 -22.80 -2.91
C ALA A 50 13.18 -21.89 -1.67
N PRO A 51 14.03 -22.03 -0.62
CA PRO A 51 13.99 -21.12 0.53
C PRO A 51 14.32 -19.66 0.16
N THR A 52 15.34 -19.45 -0.68
CA THR A 52 15.72 -18.11 -1.15
C THR A 52 14.62 -17.48 -2.00
N LEU A 53 13.94 -18.29 -2.82
CA LEU A 53 12.81 -17.81 -3.62
C LEU A 53 11.64 -17.40 -2.71
N ALA A 54 11.34 -18.21 -1.68
CA ALA A 54 10.30 -17.90 -0.71
C ALA A 54 10.58 -16.62 0.07
N SER A 55 11.81 -16.44 0.57
CA SER A 55 12.19 -15.22 1.27
C SER A 55 12.08 -14.00 0.34
N THR A 56 12.56 -14.12 -0.90
CA THR A 56 12.49 -13.04 -1.90
C THR A 56 11.06 -12.61 -2.18
N PHE A 57 10.12 -13.56 -2.36
CA PHE A 57 8.71 -13.22 -2.58
C PHE A 57 8.08 -12.56 -1.35
N ASN A 58 8.35 -13.08 -0.15
CA ASN A 58 7.84 -12.48 1.08
C ASN A 58 8.36 -11.07 1.29
N GLU A 59 9.67 -10.84 1.13
CA GLU A 59 10.29 -9.52 1.21
C GLU A 59 9.70 -8.55 0.19
N ARG A 60 9.52 -9.01 -1.07
CA ARG A 60 8.92 -8.18 -2.11
C ARG A 60 7.47 -7.82 -1.81
N GLY A 61 6.69 -8.76 -1.29
CA GLY A 61 5.30 -8.52 -0.86
C GLY A 61 5.21 -7.50 0.26
N GLN A 62 6.05 -7.64 1.29
CA GLN A 62 6.10 -6.69 2.42
C GLN A 62 6.59 -5.31 1.98
N GLY A 63 7.61 -5.24 1.12
CA GLY A 63 8.11 -3.99 0.57
C GLY A 63 7.03 -3.22 -0.21
N TRP A 64 6.33 -3.91 -1.12
CA TRP A 64 5.22 -3.31 -1.87
C TRP A 64 4.10 -2.82 -0.93
N ALA A 65 3.72 -3.62 0.06
CA ALA A 65 2.69 -3.22 1.01
C ALA A 65 3.09 -1.97 1.81
N GLY A 66 4.37 -1.86 2.21
CA GLY A 66 4.92 -0.67 2.87
C GLY A 66 4.88 0.57 1.99
N GLU A 67 5.25 0.45 0.71
CA GLU A 67 5.20 1.54 -0.27
C GLU A 67 3.76 2.07 -0.45
N ILE A 68 2.78 1.17 -0.58
CA ILE A 68 1.37 1.54 -0.73
C ILE A 68 0.80 2.17 0.55
N GLU A 69 1.18 1.67 1.73
CA GLU A 69 0.79 2.29 3.00
C GLU A 69 1.36 3.71 3.12
N GLN A 70 2.63 3.91 2.74
CA GLN A 70 3.24 5.23 2.77
C GLN A 70 2.53 6.18 1.80
N TRP A 71 2.20 5.71 0.59
CA TRP A 71 1.41 6.49 -0.37
C TRP A 71 0.04 6.88 0.19
N SER A 72 -0.67 5.96 0.84
CA SER A 72 -1.95 6.23 1.51
C SER A 72 -1.82 7.35 2.55
N LYS A 73 -0.78 7.30 3.39
CA LYS A 73 -0.49 8.33 4.40
C LYS A 73 -0.21 9.69 3.76
N SER A 74 0.64 9.73 2.72
CA SER A 74 0.97 10.98 2.01
C SER A 74 -0.25 11.61 1.34
N VAL A 75 -1.09 10.81 0.66
CA VAL A 75 -2.31 11.31 0.02
C VAL A 75 -3.31 11.84 1.06
N THR A 76 -3.45 11.15 2.19
CA THR A 76 -4.30 11.62 3.30
C THR A 76 -3.81 12.96 3.86
N SER A 77 -2.51 13.09 4.10
CA SER A 77 -1.90 14.33 4.59
C SER A 77 -2.12 15.49 3.62
N ASN A 78 -1.92 15.27 2.33
CA ASN A 78 -2.17 16.28 1.30
C ASN A 78 -3.66 16.68 1.25
N ALA A 79 -4.57 15.72 1.31
CA ALA A 79 -6.01 16.01 1.32
C ALA A 79 -6.43 16.87 2.52
N ASN A 80 -5.83 16.65 3.70
CA ASN A 80 -6.08 17.48 4.87
C ASN A 80 -5.51 18.89 4.71
N ALA A 81 -4.29 19.03 4.19
CA ALA A 81 -3.69 20.34 3.91
C ALA A 81 -4.51 21.15 2.90
N TYR A 82 -5.06 20.51 1.86
CA TYR A 82 -5.97 21.18 0.93
C TYR A 82 -7.26 21.65 1.61
N ALA A 83 -7.86 20.82 2.46
CA ALA A 83 -9.08 21.19 3.19
C ALA A 83 -8.85 22.37 4.15
N GLU A 84 -7.75 22.36 4.90
CA GLU A 84 -7.38 23.44 5.81
C GLU A 84 -7.16 24.77 5.06
N ASN A 85 -6.47 24.72 3.91
CA ASN A 85 -6.26 25.88 3.06
C ASN A 85 -7.57 26.43 2.49
N GLU A 86 -8.51 25.57 2.10
CA GLU A 86 -9.83 25.99 1.65
C GLU A 86 -10.63 26.66 2.76
N ASP A 87 -10.64 26.10 3.97
CA ASP A 87 -11.35 26.67 5.11
C ASP A 87 -10.75 28.04 5.50
N ALA A 88 -9.42 28.17 5.44
CA ALA A 88 -8.74 29.44 5.65
C ALA A 88 -9.13 30.47 4.57
N ALA A 89 -9.15 30.07 3.29
CA ALA A 89 -9.54 30.94 2.19
C ALA A 89 -11.02 31.37 2.28
N LYS A 90 -11.93 30.45 2.62
CA LYS A 90 -13.35 30.76 2.86
C LYS A 90 -13.51 31.77 4.01
N LYS A 91 -12.76 31.61 5.10
CA LYS A 91 -12.79 32.57 6.23
C LYS A 91 -12.22 33.93 5.86
N ALA A 92 -11.16 33.97 5.06
CA ALA A 92 -10.47 35.22 4.70
C ALA A 92 -11.18 36.03 3.60
N PHE A 93 -11.87 35.35 2.67
CA PHE A 93 -12.38 35.97 1.44
C PHE A 93 -13.86 35.69 1.14
N GLY A 94 -14.52 34.82 1.91
CA GLY A 94 -15.89 34.36 1.63
C GLY A 94 -17.00 35.20 2.25
N GLY A 95 -16.85 36.53 2.30
CA GLY A 95 -17.92 37.44 2.71
C GLY A 95 -19.16 37.34 1.82
#